data_AF-A0A7S1H6W2-F1
#
_entry.id   AF-A0A7S1H6W2-F1
#
_cell.length_a   1.000
_cell.length_b   1.000
_cell.length_c   1.000
_cell.angle_alpha   90.00
_cell.angle_beta   90.00
_cell.angle_gamma   90.00
#
_symmetry.space_group_name_H-M   'P 1'
#
loop_
_entity.id
_entity.type
_entity.pdbx_description
1 polymer ?
#
loop_
_entity_poly.entity_id
_entity_poly.type
_entity_poly.pdbx_seq_one_letter_code
_entity_poly.pdbx_strand_id
1 'polypeptide(L)'
;STGLATVQFFPPAAKAPPPDPSPATFDYDREYLSCEELNQTDGDYPAGSQWALVVLDRPVVAPADSLLIGSVLDADININMCRLVFYGKICAVVNAEDKEAMARLRVYKPKQKVGGIKRVVDEDVVIGKDLFKKETDISLFTGLKVTLDGKVPGYIEGSFGSSGQYKVRFNEPHGLPITKKGKGK
;
A
#
# COMPACT_ATOMS: atom_id res chain seq x y z
N SER A 1 -19.18 -24.32 -10.79
CA SER A 1 -20.03 -23.13 -10.59
C SER A 1 -19.26 -21.93 -11.08
N THR A 2 -19.92 -20.99 -11.77
CA THR A 2 -19.29 -19.76 -12.30
C THR A 2 -20.04 -18.57 -11.72
N GLY A 3 -19.31 -17.53 -11.31
CA GLY A 3 -19.87 -16.31 -10.77
C GLY A 3 -19.02 -15.10 -11.16
N LEU A 4 -19.64 -13.93 -11.19
CA LEU A 4 -18.92 -12.66 -11.28
C LEU A 4 -18.19 -12.40 -9.96
N ALA A 5 -17.01 -11.81 -10.06
CA ALA A 5 -16.15 -11.57 -8.93
C ALA A 5 -15.34 -10.29 -9.08
N THR A 6 -15.08 -9.62 -7.96
CA THR A 6 -14.03 -8.62 -7.85
C THR A 6 -12.78 -9.27 -7.28
N VAL A 7 -11.61 -8.95 -7.83
CA VAL A 7 -10.34 -9.56 -7.44
C VAL A 7 -9.37 -8.47 -7.00
N GLN A 8 -8.76 -8.67 -5.83
CA GLN A 8 -7.65 -7.84 -5.35
C GLN A 8 -6.42 -8.73 -5.16
N PHE A 9 -5.34 -8.44 -5.89
CA PHE A 9 -4.08 -9.18 -5.78
C PHE A 9 -3.23 -8.61 -4.65
N PHE A 10 -2.49 -9.48 -3.98
CA PHE A 10 -1.52 -9.04 -2.97
C PHE A 10 -0.30 -9.96 -2.90
N PRO A 11 0.83 -9.58 -3.54
CA PRO A 11 2.10 -10.26 -3.34
C PRO A 11 2.65 -10.02 -1.91
N PRO A 12 3.56 -10.88 -1.44
CA PRO A 12 4.25 -10.65 -0.17
C PRO A 12 5.11 -9.38 -0.22
N ALA A 13 5.13 -8.61 0.87
CA ALA A 13 5.87 -7.34 0.93
C ALA A 13 7.38 -7.51 0.93
N ALA A 14 7.89 -8.54 1.61
CA ALA A 14 9.27 -8.98 1.51
C ALA A 14 9.38 -10.12 0.50
N LYS A 15 10.41 -10.08 -0.37
CA LYS A 15 10.72 -11.18 -1.30
C LYS A 15 10.78 -12.49 -0.52
N ALA A 16 9.92 -13.43 -0.88
CA ALA A 16 9.86 -14.72 -0.21
C ALA A 16 11.09 -15.55 -0.58
N PRO A 17 11.68 -16.32 0.36
CA PRO A 17 12.41 -17.51 -0.06
C PRO A 17 11.47 -18.39 -0.89
N PRO A 18 11.98 -19.16 -1.86
CA PRO A 18 11.16 -20.03 -2.69
C PRO A 18 10.30 -20.91 -1.79
N PRO A 19 8.98 -21.03 -2.07
CA PRO A 19 8.10 -21.79 -1.20
C PRO A 19 8.54 -23.25 -1.16
N ASP A 20 8.61 -23.82 0.06
CA ASP A 20 8.69 -25.26 0.24
C ASP A 20 7.43 -25.93 -0.37
N PRO A 21 7.53 -27.14 -0.94
CA PRO A 21 6.48 -27.79 -1.72
C PRO A 21 5.25 -28.26 -0.90
N SER A 22 5.07 -27.73 0.31
CA SER A 22 3.89 -27.98 1.15
C SER A 22 2.64 -27.30 0.58
N PRO A 23 1.43 -27.79 0.90
CA PRO A 23 0.19 -27.12 0.46
C PRO A 23 0.21 -25.66 0.89
N ALA A 24 0.05 -24.75 -0.08
CA ALA A 24 0.12 -23.30 0.11
C ALA A 24 -0.89 -22.87 1.18
N THR A 25 -0.41 -22.74 2.41
CA THR A 25 -1.19 -22.24 3.54
C THR A 25 -1.00 -20.74 3.59
N PHE A 26 -2.09 -19.99 3.78
CA PHE A 26 -2.00 -18.54 3.89
C PHE A 26 -1.39 -18.15 5.24
N ASP A 27 -0.34 -17.32 5.22
CA ASP A 27 0.37 -16.85 6.40
C ASP A 27 -0.19 -15.49 6.86
N TYR A 28 -0.99 -15.49 7.93
CA TYR A 28 -1.61 -14.27 8.48
C TYR A 28 -0.64 -13.37 9.25
N ASP A 29 0.55 -13.87 9.61
CA ASP A 29 1.57 -13.07 10.31
C ASP A 29 2.46 -12.29 9.34
N ARG A 30 2.41 -12.64 8.06
CA ARG A 30 3.16 -11.97 7.01
C ARG A 30 2.45 -10.72 6.49
N GLU A 31 3.24 -9.73 6.07
CA GLU A 31 2.74 -8.52 5.42
C GLU A 31 2.70 -8.66 3.90
N TYR A 32 1.66 -8.09 3.30
CA TYR A 32 1.39 -8.16 1.86
C TYR A 32 1.10 -6.78 1.28
N LEU A 33 1.45 -6.57 0.01
CA LEU A 33 1.23 -5.33 -0.70
C LEU A 33 -0.05 -5.42 -1.51
N SER A 34 -0.94 -4.43 -1.41
CA SER A 34 -2.10 -4.35 -2.27
C SER A 34 -1.70 -3.97 -3.69
N CYS A 35 -2.01 -4.81 -4.67
CA CYS A 35 -1.75 -4.59 -6.09
C CYS A 35 -3.04 -4.72 -6.92
N GLU A 36 -3.15 -3.91 -7.97
CA GLU A 36 -4.28 -3.97 -8.91
C GLU A 36 -4.06 -5.05 -9.98
N GLU A 37 -2.79 -5.40 -10.22
CA GLU A 37 -2.37 -6.38 -11.22
C GLU A 37 -1.56 -7.50 -10.57
N LEU A 38 -1.64 -8.69 -11.16
CA LEU A 38 -0.80 -9.83 -10.78
C LEU A 38 0.60 -9.64 -11.39
N ASN A 39 1.65 -9.80 -10.59
CA ASN A 39 3.01 -9.74 -11.11
C ASN A 39 3.29 -10.95 -12.00
N GLN A 40 4.12 -10.78 -13.03
CA GLN A 40 4.55 -11.89 -13.86
C GLN A 40 5.30 -12.92 -13.00
N THR A 41 5.11 -14.19 -13.34
CA THR A 41 5.82 -15.28 -12.65
C THR A 41 7.28 -15.26 -13.08
N ASP A 42 8.16 -14.88 -12.15
CA ASP A 42 9.60 -14.77 -12.36
C ASP A 42 10.37 -15.20 -11.10
N GLY A 43 11.67 -14.88 -11.03
CA GLY A 43 12.50 -15.22 -9.87
C GLY A 43 12.15 -14.44 -8.60
N ASP A 44 11.51 -13.28 -8.73
CA ASP A 44 11.05 -12.47 -7.59
C ASP A 44 9.64 -12.92 -7.13
N TYR A 45 8.81 -13.40 -8.06
CA TYR A 45 7.46 -13.90 -7.81
C TYR A 45 7.23 -15.30 -8.38
N PRO A 46 7.74 -16.36 -7.72
CA PRO A 46 7.55 -17.73 -8.21
C PRO A 46 6.08 -18.15 -8.20
N ALA A 47 5.73 -19.17 -8.99
CA ALA A 47 4.36 -19.67 -9.06
C ALA A 47 3.83 -20.07 -7.68
N GLY A 48 2.64 -19.59 -7.31
CA GLY A 48 2.05 -19.84 -5.98
C GLY A 48 2.57 -18.93 -4.86
N SER A 49 3.46 -17.97 -5.13
CA SER A 49 3.92 -16.98 -4.13
C SER A 49 2.97 -15.81 -3.94
N GLN A 50 2.08 -15.57 -4.90
CA GLN A 50 1.14 -14.46 -4.91
C GLN A 50 -0.26 -14.91 -4.54
N TRP A 51 -1.00 -14.02 -3.89
CA TRP A 51 -2.32 -14.29 -3.36
C TRP A 51 -3.35 -13.31 -3.93
N ALA A 52 -4.62 -13.69 -3.83
CA ALA A 52 -5.73 -12.85 -4.27
C ALA A 52 -6.93 -13.02 -3.35
N LEU A 53 -7.63 -11.92 -3.10
CA LEU A 53 -8.93 -11.90 -2.42
C LEU A 53 -9.98 -11.82 -3.52
N VAL A 54 -10.78 -12.86 -3.62
CA VAL A 54 -11.84 -12.98 -4.62
C VAL A 54 -13.17 -12.79 -3.89
N VAL A 55 -13.84 -11.67 -4.17
CA VAL A 55 -15.16 -11.37 -3.64
C VAL A 55 -16.18 -11.73 -4.72
N LEU A 56 -16.96 -12.78 -4.49
CA LEU A 56 -18.00 -13.21 -5.40
C LEU A 56 -19.28 -12.40 -5.18
N ASP A 57 -19.95 -12.02 -6.27
CA ASP A 57 -21.23 -11.29 -6.20
C ASP A 57 -22.35 -12.13 -5.57
N ARG A 58 -22.21 -13.46 -5.64
CA ARG A 58 -23.15 -14.42 -5.06
C ARG A 58 -22.38 -15.54 -4.36
N PRO A 59 -22.92 -16.08 -3.25
CA PRO A 59 -22.29 -17.22 -2.57
C PRO A 59 -22.23 -18.43 -3.51
N VAL A 60 -21.10 -19.13 -3.48
CA VAL A 60 -20.87 -20.36 -4.24
C VAL A 60 -20.45 -21.46 -3.28
N VAL A 61 -21.03 -22.65 -3.46
CA VAL A 61 -20.62 -23.86 -2.73
C VAL A 61 -19.49 -24.52 -3.51
N ALA A 62 -18.35 -24.72 -2.86
CA ALA A 62 -17.19 -25.43 -3.40
C ALA A 62 -16.52 -26.25 -2.29
N PRO A 63 -15.91 -27.40 -2.62
CA PRO A 63 -15.03 -28.12 -1.70
C PRO A 63 -13.87 -27.24 -1.20
N ALA A 64 -13.34 -27.55 -0.03
CA ALA A 64 -12.04 -27.02 0.41
C ALA A 64 -10.95 -27.34 -0.63
N ASP A 65 -9.98 -26.44 -0.77
CA ASP A 65 -8.85 -26.57 -1.72
C ASP A 65 -9.23 -26.68 -3.20
N SER A 66 -10.46 -26.28 -3.57
CA SER A 66 -10.90 -26.30 -4.97
C SER A 66 -10.02 -25.42 -5.85
N LEU A 67 -9.83 -25.87 -7.09
CA LEU A 67 -9.21 -25.07 -8.14
C LEU A 67 -10.17 -23.92 -8.53
N LEU A 68 -9.68 -22.70 -8.45
CA LEU A 68 -10.33 -21.49 -8.92
C LEU A 68 -9.65 -21.02 -10.20
N ILE A 69 -10.46 -20.63 -11.18
CA ILE A 69 -10.00 -20.10 -12.47
C ILE A 69 -10.70 -18.76 -12.69
N GLY A 70 -9.90 -17.71 -12.94
CA GLY A 70 -10.37 -16.39 -13.33
C GLY A 70 -10.27 -16.20 -14.83
N SER A 71 -11.34 -15.70 -15.45
CA SER A 71 -11.40 -15.44 -16.90
C SER A 71 -12.18 -14.15 -17.19
N VAL A 72 -11.73 -13.35 -18.17
CA VAL A 72 -12.53 -12.24 -18.71
C VAL A 72 -13.34 -12.77 -19.89
N LEU A 73 -14.63 -13.04 -19.66
CA LEU A 73 -15.51 -13.63 -20.67
C LEU A 73 -16.13 -12.59 -21.61
N ASP A 74 -16.18 -11.32 -21.19
CA ASP A 74 -16.77 -10.21 -21.96
C ASP A 74 -15.82 -9.65 -23.05
N ALA A 75 -14.69 -10.29 -23.31
CA ALA A 75 -13.76 -9.90 -24.37
C ALA A 75 -14.30 -10.26 -25.76
N ASP A 76 -14.06 -9.37 -26.75
CA ASP A 76 -14.55 -9.50 -28.13
C ASP A 76 -14.26 -10.90 -28.71
N ILE A 77 -15.32 -11.53 -29.22
CA ILE A 77 -15.30 -12.90 -29.74
C ILE A 77 -14.33 -13.05 -30.90
N ASN A 78 -14.07 -11.95 -31.64
CA ASN A 78 -13.22 -11.92 -32.82
C ASN A 78 -11.72 -11.77 -32.48
N ILE A 79 -11.36 -11.56 -31.21
CA ILE A 79 -9.95 -11.47 -30.80
C ILE A 79 -9.46 -12.85 -30.35
N ASN A 80 -8.46 -13.37 -31.07
CA ASN A 80 -7.82 -14.65 -30.79
C ASN A 80 -6.78 -14.51 -29.66
N MET A 81 -7.24 -14.15 -28.47
CA MET A 81 -6.43 -14.03 -27.26
C MET A 81 -6.89 -15.00 -26.17
N CYS A 82 -5.95 -15.46 -25.33
CA CYS A 82 -6.27 -16.28 -24.17
C CYS A 82 -7.15 -15.47 -23.20
N ARG A 83 -8.34 -15.97 -22.88
CA ARG A 83 -9.31 -15.32 -21.97
C ARG A 83 -9.17 -15.77 -20.52
N LEU A 84 -8.29 -16.75 -20.26
CA LEU A 84 -7.92 -17.17 -18.91
C LEU A 84 -6.88 -16.20 -18.37
N VAL A 85 -7.18 -15.59 -17.23
CA VAL A 85 -6.34 -14.55 -16.62
C VAL A 85 -5.44 -15.15 -15.56
N PHE A 86 -5.98 -15.99 -14.69
CA PHE A 86 -5.25 -16.63 -13.61
C PHE A 86 -5.94 -17.92 -13.16
N TYR A 87 -5.21 -18.75 -12.43
CA TYR A 87 -5.75 -19.89 -11.69
C TYR A 87 -5.06 -20.00 -10.34
N GLY A 88 -5.69 -20.67 -9.38
CA GLY A 88 -5.14 -20.89 -8.05
C GLY A 88 -6.00 -21.84 -7.24
N LYS A 89 -5.59 -22.14 -6.01
CA LYS A 89 -6.38 -22.95 -5.07
C LYS A 89 -7.01 -22.05 -4.02
N ILE A 90 -8.22 -22.40 -3.59
CA ILE A 90 -8.86 -21.76 -2.45
C ILE A 90 -8.12 -22.19 -1.18
N CYS A 91 -7.48 -21.26 -0.49
CA CYS A 91 -6.68 -21.58 0.70
C CYS A 91 -7.33 -21.14 2.01
N ALA A 92 -8.21 -20.13 1.95
CA ALA A 92 -8.99 -19.66 3.09
C ALA A 92 -10.31 -19.05 2.61
N VAL A 93 -11.35 -19.19 3.42
CA VAL A 93 -12.64 -18.49 3.22
C VAL A 93 -12.75 -17.43 4.31
N VAL A 94 -12.94 -16.18 3.91
CA VAL A 94 -13.06 -15.03 4.80
C VAL A 94 -14.43 -14.41 4.61
N ASN A 95 -15.11 -14.07 5.71
CA ASN A 95 -16.33 -13.28 5.64
C ASN A 95 -15.96 -11.80 5.49
N ALA A 96 -16.34 -11.18 4.37
CA ALA A 96 -16.03 -9.77 4.10
C ALA A 96 -16.74 -8.80 5.07
N GLU A 97 -17.83 -9.21 5.71
CA GLU A 97 -18.54 -8.41 6.71
C GLU A 97 -17.84 -8.42 8.08
N ASP A 98 -16.97 -9.40 8.32
CA ASP A 98 -16.21 -9.53 9.55
C ASP A 98 -14.94 -8.68 9.50
N LYS A 99 -15.02 -7.52 10.16
CA LYS A 99 -13.90 -6.58 10.27
C LYS A 99 -12.67 -7.19 10.96
N GLU A 100 -12.85 -8.11 11.89
CA GLU A 100 -11.73 -8.75 12.60
C GLU A 100 -11.00 -9.71 11.67
N ALA A 101 -11.74 -10.53 10.92
CA ALA A 101 -11.17 -11.41 9.91
C ALA A 101 -10.46 -10.64 8.79
N MET A 102 -11.02 -9.51 8.36
CA MET A 102 -10.38 -8.63 7.38
C MET A 102 -9.15 -7.91 7.96
N ALA A 103 -9.16 -7.52 9.24
CA ALA A 103 -8.02 -6.88 9.89
C ALA A 103 -6.84 -7.84 10.12
N ARG A 104 -7.11 -9.15 10.20
CA ARG A 104 -6.05 -10.18 10.22
C ARG A 104 -5.28 -10.27 8.90
N LEU A 105 -5.85 -9.81 7.79
CA LEU A 105 -5.14 -9.68 6.52
C LEU A 105 -4.25 -8.43 6.57
N ARG A 106 -2.94 -8.60 6.79
CA ARG A 106 -1.96 -7.52 6.83
C ARG A 106 -1.61 -7.00 5.42
N VAL A 107 -2.63 -6.55 4.68
CA VAL A 107 -2.51 -6.03 3.31
C VAL A 107 -2.51 -4.50 3.33
N TYR A 108 -1.47 -3.88 2.76
CA TYR A 108 -1.37 -2.41 2.73
C TYR A 108 -0.92 -1.88 1.36
N LYS A 109 -1.32 -0.64 1.03
CA LYS A 109 -0.83 0.07 -0.16
C LYS A 109 0.24 1.06 0.28
N PRO A 110 1.51 0.94 -0.15
CA PRO A 110 2.54 1.91 0.18
C PRO A 110 2.14 3.27 -0.37
N LYS A 111 2.19 4.30 0.48
CA LYS A 111 1.86 5.67 0.12
C LYS A 111 3.08 6.55 0.34
N GLN A 112 3.52 7.21 -0.72
CA GLN A 112 4.55 8.23 -0.66
C GLN A 112 3.92 9.59 -0.97
N LYS A 113 4.29 10.60 -0.18
CA LYS A 113 3.92 11.98 -0.42
C LYS A 113 5.16 12.85 -0.30
N VAL A 114 5.27 13.84 -1.16
CA VAL A 114 6.37 14.82 -1.16
C VAL A 114 5.77 16.20 -0.97
N GLY A 115 6.35 16.95 -0.03
CA GLY A 115 5.97 18.33 0.25
C GLY A 115 7.13 19.29 -0.06
N GLY A 116 6.84 20.58 -0.01
CA GLY A 116 7.84 21.63 -0.17
C GLY A 116 8.21 22.29 1.15
N ILE A 117 9.39 22.90 1.23
CA ILE A 117 9.76 23.75 2.36
C ILE A 117 9.21 25.15 2.11
N LYS A 118 8.43 25.66 3.07
CA LYS A 118 7.95 27.05 3.04
C LYS A 118 8.94 28.00 3.68
N ARG A 119 9.49 27.62 4.84
CA ARG A 119 10.36 28.48 5.64
C ARG A 119 11.28 27.65 6.52
N VAL A 120 12.53 28.09 6.64
CA VAL A 120 13.49 27.58 7.63
C VAL A 120 13.33 28.41 8.91
N VAL A 121 13.13 27.74 10.05
CA VAL A 121 12.97 28.39 11.36
C VAL A 121 14.33 28.54 12.02
N ASP A 122 15.06 27.43 12.14
CA ASP A 122 16.41 27.31 12.70
C ASP A 122 17.16 26.16 11.99
N GLU A 123 18.24 25.62 12.57
CA GLU A 123 19.07 24.57 11.95
C GLU A 123 18.44 23.17 12.00
N ASP A 124 17.45 22.96 12.87
CA ASP A 124 16.81 21.67 13.10
C ASP A 124 15.32 21.70 12.69
N VAL A 125 14.73 22.88 12.49
CA VAL A 125 13.28 23.05 12.33
C VAL A 125 12.94 23.79 11.05
N VAL A 126 12.02 23.19 10.28
CA VAL A 126 11.43 23.80 9.08
C VAL A 126 9.91 23.77 9.13
N ILE A 127 9.31 24.73 8.42
CA ILE A 127 7.88 24.74 8.11
C ILE A 127 7.71 24.18 6.70
N GLY A 128 7.07 23.01 6.61
CA GLY A 128 6.67 22.38 5.37
C GLY A 128 5.31 22.87 4.88
N LYS A 129 5.06 22.69 3.59
CA LYS A 129 3.80 22.94 2.88
C LYS A 129 3.54 21.86 1.84
N ASP A 130 2.35 21.87 1.26
CA ASP A 130 1.98 21.08 0.08
C ASP A 130 2.06 19.53 0.27
N LEU A 131 2.16 19.04 1.52
CA LEU A 131 2.09 17.60 1.86
C LEU A 131 0.68 17.15 2.27
N PHE A 132 -0.06 18.06 2.91
CA PHE A 132 -1.41 17.84 3.44
C PHE A 132 -2.38 18.83 2.79
N LYS A 133 -3.63 18.39 2.57
CA LYS A 133 -4.71 19.30 2.16
C LYS A 133 -5.12 20.17 3.35
N LYS A 134 -5.77 21.30 3.08
CA LYS A 134 -6.18 22.24 4.13
C LYS A 134 -7.14 21.61 5.15
N GLU A 135 -8.05 20.73 4.72
CA GLU A 135 -8.96 20.00 5.62
C GLU A 135 -8.35 18.77 6.31
N THR A 136 -7.07 18.43 6.05
CA THR A 136 -6.45 17.25 6.66
C THR A 136 -6.11 17.51 8.12
N ASP A 137 -6.53 16.61 9.02
CA ASP A 137 -6.07 16.62 10.40
C ASP A 137 -4.61 16.16 10.50
N ILE A 138 -3.69 17.13 10.57
CA ILE A 138 -2.24 16.90 10.64
C ILE A 138 -1.86 16.22 11.97
N SER A 139 -2.69 16.33 13.00
CA SER A 139 -2.44 15.75 14.32
C SER A 139 -2.20 14.23 14.23
N LEU A 140 -2.91 13.55 13.32
CA LEU A 140 -2.78 12.11 13.03
C LEU A 140 -1.40 11.71 12.47
N PHE A 141 -0.62 12.68 11.98
CA PHE A 141 0.69 12.45 11.38
C PHE A 141 1.83 12.93 12.29
N THR A 142 1.52 13.45 13.48
CA THR A 142 2.53 13.89 14.45
C THR A 142 3.37 12.71 14.91
N GLY A 143 4.70 12.89 14.96
CA GLY A 143 5.66 11.84 15.30
C GLY A 143 6.02 10.90 14.15
N LEU A 144 5.34 10.98 13.00
CA LEU A 144 5.73 10.21 11.83
C LEU A 144 7.04 10.73 11.24
N LYS A 145 7.88 9.78 10.81
CA LYS A 145 9.19 10.06 10.23
C LYS A 145 9.04 10.67 8.84
N VAL A 146 9.90 11.63 8.55
CA VAL A 146 10.06 12.25 7.23
C VAL A 146 11.55 12.36 6.91
N THR A 147 11.88 12.51 5.64
CA THR A 147 13.27 12.63 5.19
C THR A 147 13.38 13.82 4.26
N LEU A 148 14.36 14.70 4.51
CA LEU A 148 14.73 15.76 3.58
C LEU A 148 15.64 15.18 2.50
N ASP A 149 15.23 15.28 1.24
CA ASP A 149 15.94 14.77 0.05
C ASP A 149 16.46 13.34 0.19
N GLY A 150 15.76 12.51 0.99
CA GLY A 150 16.14 11.13 1.28
C GLY A 150 17.36 10.96 2.19
N LYS A 151 17.93 12.04 2.74
CA LYS A 151 19.19 12.01 3.49
C LYS A 151 19.02 12.35 4.96
N VAL A 152 18.37 13.48 5.28
CA VAL A 152 18.30 13.96 6.67
C VAL A 152 17.00 13.48 7.31
N PRO A 153 17.05 12.57 8.29
CA PRO A 153 15.86 12.07 8.96
C PRO A 153 15.30 13.12 9.93
N GLY A 154 13.97 13.17 10.01
CA GLY A 154 13.25 14.00 10.97
C GLY A 154 11.87 13.43 11.23
N TYR A 155 11.04 14.21 11.91
CA TYR A 155 9.67 13.87 12.21
C TYR A 155 8.75 15.09 12.16
N ILE A 156 7.47 14.85 11.94
CA ILE A 156 6.44 15.89 11.99
C ILE A 156 6.19 16.25 13.46
N GLU A 157 6.53 17.48 13.86
CA GLU A 157 6.29 17.99 15.22
C GLU A 157 4.81 18.39 15.43
N GLY A 158 4.14 18.80 14.36
CA GLY A 158 2.71 19.10 14.38
C GLY A 158 2.26 20.05 13.29
N SER A 159 1.02 20.54 13.40
CA SER A 159 0.46 21.53 12.49
C SER A 159 1.06 22.93 12.70
N PHE A 160 1.04 23.75 11.65
CA PHE A 160 1.47 25.14 11.71
C PHE A 160 0.43 26.06 11.03
N GLY A 161 -0.45 26.65 11.83
CA GLY A 161 -1.52 27.54 11.34
C GLY A 161 -2.63 26.80 10.57
N SER A 162 -3.47 27.55 9.85
CA SER A 162 -4.73 27.07 9.27
C SER A 162 -4.66 26.69 7.78
N SER A 163 -3.45 26.50 7.23
CA SER A 163 -3.23 26.38 5.77
C SER A 163 -2.59 25.05 5.33
N GLY A 164 -2.77 23.98 6.11
CA GLY A 164 -2.14 22.68 5.82
C GLY A 164 -0.61 22.69 5.97
N GLN A 165 -0.04 23.76 6.53
CA GLN A 165 1.38 23.82 6.90
C GLN A 165 1.63 22.97 8.14
N TYR A 166 2.83 22.45 8.22
CA TYR A 166 3.26 21.56 9.29
C TYR A 166 4.71 21.89 9.65
N LYS A 167 5.07 21.62 10.89
CA LYS A 167 6.44 21.77 11.37
C LYS A 167 7.12 20.42 11.34
N VAL A 168 8.34 20.40 10.82
CA VAL A 168 9.24 19.24 10.85
C VAL A 168 10.44 19.59 11.72
N ARG A 169 10.82 18.66 12.59
CA ARG A 169 12.09 18.70 13.30
C ARG A 169 12.99 17.59 12.80
N PHE A 170 14.22 17.93 12.46
CA PHE A 170 15.25 17.00 12.04
C PHE A 170 16.07 16.52 13.24
N ASN A 171 16.62 15.32 13.12
CA ASN A 171 17.46 14.73 14.16
C ASN A 171 18.90 15.27 14.12
N GLU A 172 19.27 15.88 13.00
CA GLU A 172 20.58 16.48 12.73
C GLU A 172 20.38 17.78 11.94
N PRO A 173 21.35 18.72 11.99
CA PRO A 173 21.25 19.98 11.27
C PRO A 173 21.00 19.78 9.77
N HIS A 174 19.94 20.37 9.25
CA HIS A 174 19.47 20.09 7.89
C HIS A 174 20.27 20.81 6.78
N GLY A 175 21.18 21.73 7.14
CA GLY A 175 22.09 22.40 6.20
C GLY A 175 21.44 23.34 5.18
N LEU A 176 20.19 23.77 5.41
CA LEU A 176 19.47 24.68 4.50
C LEU A 176 19.76 26.14 4.86
N PRO A 177 19.81 27.06 3.88
CA PRO A 177 20.02 28.47 4.17
C PRO A 177 18.86 29.04 4.99
N ILE A 178 19.17 29.60 6.16
CA ILE A 178 18.17 30.21 7.03
C ILE A 178 17.65 31.49 6.37
N THR A 179 16.36 31.48 6.00
CA THR A 179 15.67 32.66 5.46
C THR A 179 15.50 33.71 6.57
N LYS A 180 16.46 34.64 6.69
CA LYS A 180 16.31 35.83 7.55
C LYS A 180 15.25 36.74 6.92
N LYS A 181 14.16 37.03 7.65
CA LYS A 181 13.25 38.12 7.27
C LYS A 181 14.05 39.42 7.23
N GLY A 182 14.21 40.01 6.06
CA GLY A 182 14.59 41.41 5.95
C GLY A 182 13.55 42.25 6.70
N LYS A 183 13.94 42.88 7.80
CA LYS A 183 13.21 44.02 8.36
C LYS A 183 13.39 45.17 7.35
N GLY A 184 12.43 45.33 6.45
CA GLY A 184 12.26 46.56 5.71
C GLY A 184 11.84 47.65 6.68
N LYS A 185 12.60 48.75 6.67
CA LYS A 185 12.36 50.00 7.41
C LYS A 185 10.98 50.58 7.11
#